data_AF-I5ASR0-F1
#
_entry.id   AF-I5ASR0-F1
#
_cell.length_a   1.000
_cell.length_b   1.000
_cell.length_c   1.000
_cell.angle_alpha   90.00
_cell.angle_beta   90.00
_cell.angle_gamma   90.00
#
_symmetry.space_group_name_H-M   'P 1'
#
loop_
_entity.id
_entity.type
_entity.pdbx_description
1 polymer ?
#
loop_
_entity_poly.entity_id
_entity_poly.type
_entity_poly.pdbx_seq_one_letter_code
_entity_poly.pdbx_strand_id
1 'polypeptide(L)'
;MRRISRTAAYTSLFLAGVLAVAVIGCGKKASLKNEYSETEQLFTSSYETGDLYNYYEPKYYVRDGEKMTYTDSENYAYRLGIDVSEHNGTEIDWEKVRDDGYDFVFIRLGYRGYSEEGALKMDPNFEANYEGARKAGLDVGVYFFSQAVSTEEAEEEAAFVLKKLKDRDLQMPVAYDLENIENDAARTDEVSGAQHTENVKAFSMKIVEGGYDVMLYSNLMWETFKLNMRELYDLPVWFSGYADTPQTTYDFSIWQYSNTGTVDGINGNVDLNIEMIPKKK
;
A
#
# COMPACT_ATOMS: atom_id res chain seq x y z
N MET A 1 -20.07 -5.22 24.95
CA MET A 1 -19.49 -6.56 25.23
C MET A 1 -19.80 -7.43 24.01
N ARG A 2 -18.90 -7.97 23.19
CA ARG A 2 -17.45 -8.24 23.25
C ARG A 2 -16.81 -7.71 21.94
N ARG A 3 -15.64 -7.06 22.05
CA ARG A 3 -14.71 -6.82 20.93
C ARG A 3 -14.00 -8.14 20.62
N ILE A 4 -13.89 -8.49 19.35
CA ILE A 4 -12.92 -9.49 18.88
C ILE A 4 -11.82 -8.70 18.20
N SER A 5 -10.74 -8.41 18.93
CA SER A 5 -9.49 -7.93 18.33
C SER A 5 -8.79 -9.12 17.69
N ARG A 6 -8.45 -9.03 16.40
CA ARG A 6 -7.50 -9.94 15.77
C ARG A 6 -6.19 -9.18 15.59
N THR A 7 -5.38 -9.14 16.64
CA THR A 7 -3.95 -8.86 16.54
C THR A 7 -3.28 -10.14 16.05
N ALA A 8 -2.80 -10.16 14.81
CA ALA A 8 -1.83 -11.15 14.37
C ALA A 8 -0.48 -10.75 14.98
N ALA A 9 0.14 -11.68 15.71
CA ALA A 9 1.41 -11.46 16.37
C ALA A 9 2.56 -11.57 15.35
N TYR A 10 3.18 -10.44 15.03
CA TYR A 10 4.50 -10.43 14.39
C TYR A 10 5.57 -10.48 15.48
N THR A 11 6.27 -11.61 15.58
CA THR A 11 7.48 -11.72 16.40
C THR A 11 8.66 -11.81 15.45
N SER A 12 9.53 -10.80 15.49
CA SER A 12 10.85 -10.76 14.88
C SER A 12 11.71 -11.95 15.33
N LEU A 13 12.65 -12.42 14.51
CA LEU A 13 14.05 -12.76 14.85
C LEU A 13 14.69 -13.69 13.78
N PHE A 14 15.70 -13.20 13.02
CA PHE A 14 17.14 -13.47 13.24
C PHE A 14 17.99 -13.20 11.99
N LEU A 15 19.05 -12.42 12.20
CA LEU A 15 20.24 -12.31 11.35
C LEU A 15 21.23 -13.42 11.75
N ALA A 16 21.77 -14.18 10.80
CA ALA A 16 23.03 -14.91 10.99
C ALA A 16 23.69 -15.20 9.63
N GLY A 17 24.72 -14.41 9.29
CA GLY A 17 25.69 -14.79 8.26
C GLY A 17 26.67 -15.82 8.79
N VAL A 18 27.14 -16.75 7.94
CA VAL A 18 28.36 -17.52 8.19
C VAL A 18 29.18 -17.70 6.91
N LEU A 19 30.44 -17.29 7.02
CA LEU A 19 31.58 -17.51 6.14
C LEU A 19 31.77 -18.99 5.75
N ALA A 20 31.94 -19.29 4.47
CA ALA A 20 32.43 -20.59 4.02
C ALA A 20 33.98 -20.59 3.99
N VAL A 21 34.62 -21.30 4.92
CA VAL A 21 36.04 -21.67 4.81
C VAL A 21 36.12 -23.06 4.18
N ALA A 22 36.69 -23.13 2.97
CA ALA A 22 36.96 -24.39 2.29
C ALA A 22 38.23 -25.06 2.86
N VAL A 23 38.10 -26.28 3.37
CA VAL A 23 39.24 -27.18 3.61
C VAL A 23 39.10 -28.39 2.69
N ILE A 24 40.03 -28.53 1.76
CA ILE A 24 40.17 -29.69 0.87
C ILE A 24 40.97 -30.76 1.62
N GLY A 25 40.42 -31.98 1.73
CA GLY A 25 41.13 -33.10 2.37
C GLY A 25 40.43 -34.45 2.27
N CYS A 26 40.64 -35.15 1.15
CA CYS A 26 40.69 -36.60 0.95
C CYS A 26 39.68 -37.55 1.65
N GLY A 27 38.78 -38.13 0.83
CA GLY A 27 38.61 -39.59 0.80
C GLY A 27 37.53 -40.23 1.69
N LYS A 28 36.26 -40.11 1.28
CA LYS A 28 35.23 -41.18 1.26
C LYS A 28 33.93 -40.59 0.73
N LYS A 29 33.28 -41.25 -0.24
CA LYS A 29 31.94 -40.88 -0.72
C LYS A 29 30.94 -41.08 0.42
N ALA A 30 30.59 -39.99 1.11
CA ALA A 30 29.41 -39.91 1.96
C ALA A 30 28.26 -39.37 1.11
N SER A 31 27.15 -40.10 1.08
CA SER A 31 25.88 -39.63 0.54
C SER A 31 25.45 -38.40 1.35
N LEU A 32 25.60 -37.21 0.78
CA LEU A 32 25.02 -35.98 1.33
C LEU A 32 23.51 -36.05 1.12
N LYS A 33 22.79 -36.61 2.09
CA LYS A 33 21.39 -36.24 2.28
C LYS A 33 21.44 -34.82 2.84
N ASN A 34 20.99 -33.84 2.07
CA ASN A 34 20.71 -32.51 2.61
C ASN A 34 19.57 -32.68 3.62
N GLU A 35 19.92 -32.73 4.90
CA GLU A 35 18.99 -32.44 5.99
C GLU A 35 18.82 -30.92 6.01
N TYR A 36 17.86 -30.45 5.23
CA TYR A 36 17.30 -29.10 5.39
C TYR A 36 16.66 -29.05 6.79
N SER A 37 16.97 -28.03 7.58
CA SER A 37 16.43 -27.91 8.93
C SER A 37 14.91 -27.71 8.86
N GLU A 38 14.18 -28.17 9.88
CA GLU A 38 12.73 -27.97 10.02
C GLU A 38 12.31 -26.48 9.91
N THR A 39 13.27 -25.54 10.10
CA THR A 39 13.06 -24.11 9.90
C THR A 39 13.01 -23.67 8.43
N GLU A 40 13.65 -24.36 7.48
CA GLU A 40 13.50 -24.06 6.04
C GLU A 40 12.20 -24.66 5.47
N GLN A 41 11.71 -25.78 6.01
CA GLN A 41 10.41 -26.33 5.64
C GLN A 41 9.22 -25.47 6.10
N LEU A 42 9.40 -24.68 7.16
CA LEU A 42 8.38 -23.74 7.65
C LEU A 42 8.16 -22.53 6.70
N PHE A 43 9.10 -22.23 5.80
CA PHE A 43 8.95 -21.18 4.78
C PHE A 43 8.43 -21.69 3.43
N THR A 44 8.11 -22.98 3.33
CA THR A 44 7.37 -23.57 2.20
C THR A 44 5.97 -24.02 2.63
N SER A 45 5.34 -23.28 3.55
CA SER A 45 3.91 -23.40 3.78
C SER A 45 3.18 -22.96 2.52
N SER A 46 2.47 -23.91 1.92
CA SER A 46 1.66 -23.79 0.72
C SER A 46 0.60 -22.69 0.85
N TYR A 47 0.93 -21.47 0.47
CA TYR A 47 -0.05 -20.56 -0.11
C TYR A 47 -0.14 -20.93 -1.58
N GLU A 48 -1.32 -21.37 -2.01
CA GLU A 48 -1.56 -21.57 -3.44
C GLU A 48 -1.29 -20.24 -4.14
N THR A 49 -0.65 -20.27 -5.30
CA THR A 49 -0.35 -19.08 -6.11
C THR A 49 -1.57 -18.21 -6.45
N GLY A 50 -2.78 -18.60 -6.02
CA GLY A 50 -4.03 -17.85 -6.20
C GLY A 50 -4.08 -16.52 -5.45
N ASP A 51 -3.38 -16.36 -4.32
CA ASP A 51 -3.39 -15.11 -3.55
C ASP A 51 -2.52 -14.01 -4.17
N LEU A 52 -1.65 -14.35 -5.14
CA LEU A 52 -0.81 -13.38 -5.85
C LEU A 52 -1.55 -12.73 -7.02
N TYR A 53 -2.59 -13.37 -7.57
CA TYR A 53 -3.19 -12.96 -8.84
C TYR A 53 -4.58 -12.36 -8.65
N ASN A 54 -4.88 -11.33 -9.44
CA ASN A 54 -6.20 -10.73 -9.54
C ASN A 54 -7.24 -11.77 -9.96
N TYR A 55 -8.23 -11.99 -9.10
CA TYR A 55 -9.33 -12.93 -9.31
C TYR A 55 -10.67 -12.22 -9.58
N TYR A 56 -10.72 -10.89 -9.63
CA TYR A 56 -11.94 -10.14 -9.93
C TYR A 56 -12.31 -10.28 -11.41
N GLU A 57 -13.54 -10.71 -11.69
CA GLU A 57 -13.97 -10.89 -13.07
C GLU A 57 -14.34 -9.52 -13.70
N PRO A 58 -13.74 -9.14 -14.85
CA PRO A 58 -13.98 -7.87 -15.52
C PRO A 58 -15.46 -7.51 -15.74
N LYS A 59 -16.30 -8.53 -16.00
CA LYS A 59 -17.73 -8.37 -16.32
C LYS A 59 -18.55 -7.78 -15.16
N TYR A 60 -18.06 -7.82 -13.92
CA TYR A 60 -18.78 -7.34 -12.76
C TYR A 60 -18.51 -5.88 -12.43
N TYR A 61 -17.47 -5.28 -13.03
CA TYR A 61 -17.25 -3.83 -12.95
C TYR A 61 -18.27 -3.10 -13.81
N VAL A 62 -19.03 -2.20 -13.19
CA VAL A 62 -20.03 -1.38 -13.87
C VAL A 62 -19.88 0.05 -13.40
N ARG A 63 -19.69 0.97 -14.35
CA ARG A 63 -19.59 2.41 -14.09
C ARG A 63 -20.95 3.07 -14.31
N ASP A 64 -21.42 3.83 -13.32
CA ASP A 64 -22.59 4.70 -13.40
C ASP A 64 -22.17 6.14 -13.12
N GLY A 65 -22.08 6.93 -14.19
CA GLY A 65 -21.47 8.26 -14.14
C GLY A 65 -20.01 8.19 -13.67
N GLU A 66 -19.72 8.85 -12.55
CA GLU A 66 -18.39 8.84 -11.94
C GLU A 66 -18.14 7.63 -11.05
N LYS A 67 -19.17 6.89 -10.62
CA LYS A 67 -19.04 5.86 -9.59
C LYS A 67 -18.86 4.48 -10.19
N MET A 68 -17.86 3.76 -9.69
CA MET A 68 -17.64 2.35 -9.99
C MET A 68 -18.47 1.47 -9.04
N THR A 69 -18.96 0.34 -9.53
CA THR A 69 -19.59 -0.71 -8.73
C THR A 69 -19.01 -2.06 -9.08
N TYR A 70 -19.04 -3.00 -8.13
CA TYR A 70 -18.70 -4.40 -8.37
C TYR A 70 -19.91 -5.28 -8.08
N THR A 71 -20.49 -5.85 -9.14
CA THR A 71 -21.85 -6.41 -9.14
C THR A 71 -21.93 -7.89 -8.74
N ASP A 72 -20.80 -8.55 -8.45
CA ASP A 72 -20.78 -9.89 -7.84
C ASP A 72 -21.16 -9.84 -6.35
N SER A 73 -22.42 -9.48 -6.11
CA SER A 73 -22.94 -9.26 -4.77
C SER A 73 -23.09 -10.55 -3.96
N GLU A 74 -22.97 -11.73 -4.57
CA GLU A 74 -22.97 -13.00 -3.85
C GLU A 74 -21.66 -13.21 -3.09
N ASN A 75 -20.53 -12.84 -3.71
CA ASN A 75 -19.20 -13.08 -3.17
C ASN A 75 -18.58 -11.83 -2.54
N TYR A 76 -18.99 -10.63 -2.96
CA TYR A 76 -18.37 -9.37 -2.52
C TYR A 76 -19.40 -8.33 -2.05
N ALA A 77 -18.98 -7.48 -1.12
CA ALA A 77 -19.48 -6.13 -0.97
C ALA A 77 -18.45 -5.16 -1.58
N TYR A 78 -18.84 -3.92 -1.83
CA TYR A 78 -17.90 -2.88 -2.21
C TYR A 78 -18.15 -1.61 -1.42
N ARG A 79 -17.12 -0.78 -1.33
CA ARG A 79 -17.16 0.57 -0.75
C ARG A 79 -16.52 1.54 -1.73
N LEU A 80 -16.99 2.78 -1.72
CA LEU A 80 -16.40 3.86 -2.50
C LEU A 80 -15.50 4.70 -1.60
N GLY A 81 -14.41 5.20 -2.17
CA GLY A 81 -13.56 6.14 -1.47
C GLY A 81 -12.91 7.14 -2.41
N ILE A 82 -12.22 8.09 -1.80
CA ILE A 82 -11.42 9.11 -2.50
C ILE A 82 -10.03 9.17 -1.88
N ASP A 83 -9.11 9.85 -2.55
CA ASP A 83 -7.87 10.27 -1.93
C ASP A 83 -7.61 11.76 -2.17
N VAL A 84 -7.04 12.42 -1.14
CA VAL A 84 -6.89 13.87 -1.12
C VAL A 84 -5.55 14.31 -0.52
N SER A 85 -5.12 15.49 -0.95
CA SER A 85 -3.92 16.17 -0.49
C SER A 85 -4.13 17.69 -0.47
N GLU A 86 -3.04 18.45 -0.32
CA GLU A 86 -3.07 19.91 -0.54
C GLU A 86 -3.61 20.31 -1.92
N HIS A 87 -3.52 19.43 -2.93
CA HIS A 87 -3.96 19.72 -4.30
C HIS A 87 -5.48 19.85 -4.45
N ASN A 88 -6.27 19.33 -3.50
CA ASN A 88 -7.73 19.42 -3.52
C ASN A 88 -8.26 20.69 -2.81
N GLY A 89 -7.37 21.62 -2.45
CA GLY A 89 -7.70 22.87 -1.80
C GLY A 89 -7.91 22.72 -0.29
N THR A 90 -8.17 23.85 0.38
CA THR A 90 -8.28 23.93 1.85
C THR A 90 -9.72 23.85 2.37
N GLU A 91 -10.70 23.86 1.48
CA GLU A 91 -12.13 23.93 1.81
C GLU A 91 -12.85 22.70 1.24
N ILE A 92 -12.78 21.59 1.97
CA ILE A 92 -13.56 20.38 1.67
C ILE A 92 -14.78 20.34 2.59
N ASP A 93 -15.97 20.22 2.00
CA ASP A 93 -17.21 19.97 2.72
C ASP A 93 -17.39 18.46 2.91
N TRP A 94 -16.83 17.94 4.01
CA TRP A 94 -16.80 16.51 4.29
C TRP A 94 -18.17 15.87 4.52
N GLU A 95 -19.17 16.63 4.98
CA GLU A 95 -20.54 16.11 5.13
C GLU A 95 -21.14 15.85 3.75
N LYS A 96 -20.91 16.74 2.77
CA LYS A 96 -21.30 16.50 1.37
C LYS A 96 -20.58 15.33 0.75
N VAL A 97 -19.28 15.15 1.01
CA VAL A 97 -18.52 13.98 0.55
C VAL A 97 -19.17 12.69 1.07
N ARG A 98 -19.56 12.68 2.36
CA ARG A 98 -20.24 11.52 2.95
C ARG A 98 -21.63 11.30 2.35
N ASP A 99 -22.42 12.38 2.17
CA ASP A 99 -23.76 12.33 1.59
C ASP A 99 -23.74 11.94 0.10
N ASP A 100 -22.65 12.21 -0.61
CA ASP A 100 -22.37 11.72 -1.96
C ASP A 100 -22.01 10.21 -1.96
N GLY A 101 -22.03 9.53 -0.81
CA GLY A 101 -21.93 8.07 -0.74
C GLY A 101 -20.51 7.51 -0.79
N TYR A 102 -19.50 8.33 -0.45
CA TYR A 102 -18.15 7.85 -0.17
C TYR A 102 -18.05 7.34 1.27
N ASP A 103 -17.31 6.25 1.47
CA ASP A 103 -17.19 5.51 2.73
C ASP A 103 -15.82 5.65 3.39
N PHE A 104 -14.78 5.88 2.60
CA PHE A 104 -13.41 6.03 3.09
C PHE A 104 -12.65 7.12 2.34
N VAL A 105 -11.57 7.60 2.96
CA VAL A 105 -10.62 8.51 2.32
C VAL A 105 -9.19 8.17 2.72
N PHE A 106 -8.27 8.20 1.73
CA PHE A 106 -6.84 8.28 1.99
C PHE A 106 -6.39 9.74 1.95
N ILE A 107 -5.66 10.17 2.98
CA ILE A 107 -5.20 11.56 3.11
C ILE A 107 -3.68 11.57 3.03
N ARG A 108 -3.09 12.41 2.17
CA ARG A 108 -1.63 12.58 2.15
C ARG A 108 -1.18 13.11 3.50
N LEU A 109 -0.40 12.33 4.22
CA LEU A 109 0.17 12.79 5.48
C LEU A 109 1.41 13.63 5.23
N GLY A 110 2.21 13.22 4.26
CA GLY A 110 3.45 13.86 3.92
C GLY A 110 4.07 13.24 2.69
N TYR A 111 5.24 13.76 2.37
CA TYR A 111 6.00 13.34 1.22
C TYR A 111 7.49 13.59 1.44
N ARG A 112 8.32 12.84 0.70
CA ARG A 112 9.71 13.19 0.48
C ARG A 112 9.83 13.95 -0.84
N GLY A 113 10.48 15.11 -0.82
CA GLY A 113 10.70 15.91 -2.04
C GLY A 113 11.55 15.15 -3.06
N TYR A 114 11.25 15.32 -4.35
CA TYR A 114 11.93 14.60 -5.44
C TYR A 114 13.28 15.20 -5.86
N SER A 115 13.62 16.40 -5.36
CA SER A 115 14.94 17.00 -5.57
C SER A 115 16.03 16.26 -4.80
N GLU A 116 17.29 16.47 -5.16
CA GLU A 116 18.45 15.85 -4.50
C GLU A 116 18.47 15.97 -2.97
N GLU A 117 17.89 17.05 -2.42
CA GLU A 117 17.79 17.26 -0.97
C GLU A 117 16.93 16.19 -0.28
N GLY A 118 15.90 15.64 -0.96
CA GLY A 118 15.06 14.59 -0.39
C GLY A 118 14.34 15.01 0.90
N ALA A 119 13.91 16.28 1.00
CA ALA A 119 13.37 16.82 2.24
C ALA A 119 12.00 16.21 2.60
N LEU A 120 11.84 15.75 3.85
CA LEU A 120 10.57 15.29 4.40
C LEU A 120 9.66 16.47 4.74
N LYS A 121 8.46 16.47 4.16
CA LYS A 121 7.45 17.50 4.38
C LYS A 121 6.12 16.88 4.78
N MET A 122 5.42 17.58 5.65
CA MET A 122 4.05 17.25 6.02
C MET A 122 3.12 17.95 5.04
N ASP A 123 2.06 17.26 4.59
CA ASP A 123 1.04 17.91 3.80
C ASP A 123 0.34 18.99 4.66
N PRO A 124 0.25 20.25 4.20
CA PRO A 124 -0.29 21.34 5.00
C PRO A 124 -1.79 21.15 5.32
N ASN A 125 -2.52 20.37 4.52
CA ASN A 125 -3.95 20.15 4.70
C ASN A 125 -4.26 18.88 5.50
N PHE A 126 -3.25 18.06 5.83
CA PHE A 126 -3.44 16.80 6.54
C PHE A 126 -4.33 16.91 7.79
N GLU A 127 -4.05 17.87 8.67
CA GLU A 127 -4.78 17.98 9.93
C GLU A 127 -6.24 18.38 9.72
N ALA A 128 -6.50 19.33 8.81
CA ALA A 128 -7.86 19.77 8.50
C ALA A 128 -8.66 18.64 7.81
N ASN A 129 -8.02 17.93 6.88
CA ASN A 129 -8.63 16.81 6.16
C ASN A 129 -8.94 15.65 7.11
N TYR A 130 -8.00 15.29 7.98
CA TYR A 130 -8.19 14.18 8.93
C TYR A 130 -9.36 14.47 9.88
N GLU A 131 -9.36 15.63 10.53
CA GLU A 131 -10.41 15.99 11.50
C GLU A 131 -11.77 16.13 10.82
N GLY A 132 -11.81 16.72 9.62
CA GLY A 132 -13.03 16.87 8.83
C GLY A 132 -13.63 15.54 8.40
N ALA A 133 -12.82 14.65 7.81
CA ALA A 133 -13.25 13.34 7.35
C ALA A 133 -13.74 12.45 8.51
N ARG A 134 -13.00 12.41 9.62
CA ARG A 134 -13.41 11.64 10.82
C ARG A 134 -14.71 12.17 11.41
N LYS A 135 -14.89 13.50 11.46
CA LYS A 135 -16.11 14.11 11.98
C LYS A 135 -17.34 13.77 11.13
N ALA A 136 -17.19 13.73 9.80
CA ALA A 136 -18.24 13.31 8.87
C ALA A 136 -18.48 11.77 8.88
N GLY A 137 -17.69 11.02 9.65
CA GLY A 137 -17.85 9.57 9.81
C GLY A 137 -17.28 8.73 8.67
N LEU A 138 -16.33 9.28 7.90
CA LEU A 138 -15.54 8.51 6.94
C LEU A 138 -14.48 7.67 7.66
N ASP A 139 -14.18 6.50 7.12
CA ASP A 139 -13.01 5.73 7.51
C ASP A 139 -11.75 6.35 6.88
N VAL A 140 -10.74 6.59 7.70
CA VAL A 140 -9.55 7.34 7.25
C VAL A 140 -8.33 6.43 7.21
N GLY A 141 -7.68 6.44 6.06
CA GLY A 141 -6.31 6.00 5.85
C GLY A 141 -5.42 7.19 5.53
N VAL A 142 -4.11 6.94 5.49
CA VAL A 142 -3.14 7.97 5.11
C VAL A 142 -2.17 7.41 4.10
N TYR A 143 -1.58 8.27 3.29
CA TYR A 143 -0.50 7.86 2.40
C TYR A 143 0.72 8.77 2.55
N PHE A 144 1.88 8.21 2.23
CA PHE A 144 3.15 8.94 2.20
C PHE A 144 3.79 8.78 0.83
N PHE A 145 3.87 9.89 0.08
CA PHE A 145 4.51 9.93 -1.22
C PHE A 145 6.03 9.83 -1.06
N SER A 146 6.59 8.72 -1.50
CA SER A 146 8.00 8.43 -1.29
C SER A 146 8.87 8.91 -2.44
N GLN A 147 10.06 9.36 -2.07
CA GLN A 147 11.18 9.58 -2.99
C GLN A 147 12.47 8.99 -2.37
N ALA A 148 12.34 7.92 -1.56
CA ALA A 148 13.47 7.28 -0.89
C ALA A 148 14.39 6.57 -1.89
N VAL A 149 15.69 6.80 -1.75
CA VAL A 149 16.72 6.16 -2.59
C VAL A 149 17.42 4.99 -1.88
N SER A 150 17.15 4.77 -0.60
CA SER A 150 17.70 3.68 0.19
C SER A 150 16.73 3.21 1.29
N THR A 151 17.04 2.06 1.90
CA THR A 151 16.25 1.51 3.01
C THR A 151 16.25 2.43 4.22
N GLU A 152 17.37 3.10 4.51
CA GLU A 152 17.46 4.06 5.61
C GLU A 152 16.49 5.22 5.42
N GLU A 153 16.40 5.75 4.20
CA GLU A 153 15.46 6.83 3.90
C GLU A 153 14.00 6.37 3.96
N ALA A 154 13.69 5.13 3.56
CA ALA A 154 12.36 4.55 3.71
C ALA A 154 11.99 4.36 5.19
N GLU A 155 12.95 3.99 6.05
CA GLU A 155 12.75 3.95 7.50
C GLU A 155 12.55 5.35 8.09
N GLU A 156 13.26 6.38 7.60
CA GLU A 156 13.04 7.78 7.98
C GLU A 156 11.63 8.26 7.61
N GLU A 157 11.14 7.90 6.43
CA GLU A 157 9.77 8.20 5.97
C GLU A 157 8.74 7.54 6.88
N ALA A 158 8.91 6.26 7.22
CA ALA A 158 8.03 5.56 8.15
C ALA A 158 8.07 6.19 9.56
N ALA A 159 9.26 6.51 10.07
CA ALA A 159 9.42 7.18 11.35
C ALA A 159 8.76 8.57 11.35
N PHE A 160 8.81 9.29 10.23
CA PHE A 160 8.10 10.56 10.05
C PHE A 160 6.59 10.34 10.13
N VAL A 161 6.05 9.38 9.39
CA VAL A 161 4.61 9.01 9.43
C VAL A 161 4.16 8.73 10.86
N LEU A 162 4.83 7.81 11.56
CA LEU A 162 4.48 7.43 12.94
C LEU A 162 4.53 8.63 13.89
N LYS A 163 5.57 9.47 13.78
CA LYS A 163 5.70 10.69 14.59
C LYS A 163 4.56 11.68 14.33
N LYS A 164 4.06 11.78 13.10
CA LYS A 164 2.98 12.69 12.74
C LYS A 164 1.60 12.14 13.08
N LEU A 165 1.41 10.83 13.01
CA LEU A 165 0.19 10.18 13.46
C LEU A 165 -0.04 10.34 14.96
N LYS A 166 1.01 10.33 15.80
CA LYS A 166 0.87 10.51 17.27
C LYS A 166 -0.17 9.56 17.89
N ASP A 167 -0.12 8.28 17.53
CA ASP A 167 -1.05 7.23 17.99
C ASP A 167 -2.53 7.46 17.63
N ARG A 168 -2.79 8.30 16.63
CA ARG A 168 -4.13 8.55 16.07
C ARG A 168 -4.72 7.29 15.45
N ASP A 169 -6.01 7.10 15.64
CA ASP A 169 -6.76 5.93 15.15
C ASP A 169 -7.05 6.03 13.65
N LEU A 170 -6.58 5.05 12.87
CA LEU A 170 -6.88 4.91 11.45
C LEU A 170 -7.81 3.72 11.23
N GLN A 171 -8.78 3.87 10.33
CA GLN A 171 -9.71 2.80 9.97
C GLN A 171 -9.32 2.13 8.65
N MET A 172 -8.43 2.77 7.89
CA MET A 172 -7.78 2.22 6.71
C MET A 172 -6.25 2.26 6.90
N PRO A 173 -5.46 1.48 6.13
CA PRO A 173 -4.01 1.38 6.30
C PRO A 173 -3.23 2.70 6.07
N VAL A 174 -1.94 2.66 6.41
CA VAL A 174 -0.94 3.59 5.88
C VAL A 174 -0.49 3.06 4.51
N ALA A 175 -0.66 3.83 3.45
CA ALA A 175 -0.16 3.49 2.12
C ALA A 175 1.25 4.05 1.88
N TYR A 176 2.15 3.21 1.39
CA TYR A 176 3.43 3.62 0.83
C TYR A 176 3.26 3.91 -0.65
N ASP A 177 3.40 5.17 -1.03
CA ASP A 177 3.05 5.67 -2.36
C ASP A 177 4.30 5.89 -3.21
N LEU A 178 4.36 5.14 -4.31
CA LEU A 178 5.47 5.11 -5.26
C LEU A 178 4.97 5.52 -6.66
N GLU A 179 5.42 6.68 -7.11
CA GLU A 179 5.12 7.20 -8.44
C GLU A 179 6.36 7.80 -9.10
N ASN A 180 6.33 7.86 -10.43
CA ASN A 180 7.32 8.64 -11.16
C ASN A 180 6.96 10.12 -11.08
N ILE A 181 7.97 10.98 -11.07
CA ILE A 181 7.75 12.40 -11.35
C ILE A 181 7.61 12.57 -12.86
N GLU A 182 6.45 13.07 -13.29
CA GLU A 182 6.23 13.36 -14.70
C GLU A 182 6.89 14.68 -15.10
N ASN A 183 7.53 14.70 -16.27
CA ASN A 183 8.10 15.90 -16.90
C ASN A 183 9.22 16.60 -16.10
N ASP A 184 9.83 15.93 -15.13
CA ASP A 184 10.99 16.41 -14.38
C ASP A 184 11.92 15.24 -14.04
N ALA A 185 13.13 15.53 -13.56
CA ALA A 185 14.04 14.51 -13.04
C ALA A 185 13.79 14.28 -11.55
N ALA A 186 13.73 13.02 -11.15
CA ALA A 186 13.57 12.62 -9.75
C ALA A 186 14.85 11.98 -9.24
N ARG A 187 15.17 12.22 -7.97
CA ARG A 187 16.25 11.52 -7.26
C ARG A 187 16.12 10.00 -7.27
N THR A 188 14.91 9.49 -7.54
CA THR A 188 14.59 8.06 -7.61
C THR A 188 14.74 7.45 -9.01
N ASP A 189 15.00 8.23 -10.07
CA ASP A 189 15.00 7.74 -11.45
C ASP A 189 15.99 6.59 -11.69
N GLU A 190 17.17 6.69 -11.06
CA GLU A 190 18.28 5.73 -11.18
C GLU A 190 18.26 4.64 -10.09
N VAL A 191 17.25 4.64 -9.20
CA VAL A 191 17.10 3.62 -8.17
C VAL A 191 16.67 2.31 -8.82
N SER A 192 17.39 1.23 -8.49
CA SER A 192 17.09 -0.09 -9.05
C SER A 192 15.77 -0.64 -8.50
N GLY A 193 15.08 -1.48 -9.28
CA GLY A 193 13.84 -2.10 -8.80
C GLY A 193 14.03 -3.00 -7.56
N ALA A 194 15.22 -3.62 -7.42
CA ALA A 194 15.57 -4.34 -6.20
C ALA A 194 15.63 -3.40 -4.99
N GLN A 195 16.22 -2.21 -5.15
CA GLN A 195 16.27 -1.21 -4.07
C GLN A 195 14.88 -0.66 -3.75
N HIS A 196 14.03 -0.38 -4.74
CA HIS A 196 12.64 0.00 -4.48
C HIS A 196 11.89 -1.08 -3.70
N THR A 197 12.08 -2.36 -4.05
CA THR A 197 11.48 -3.49 -3.34
C THR A 197 11.94 -3.54 -1.87
N GLU A 198 13.23 -3.34 -1.61
CA GLU A 198 13.75 -3.27 -0.23
C GLU A 198 13.23 -2.05 0.54
N ASN A 199 13.07 -0.90 -0.13
CA ASN A 199 12.48 0.31 0.48
C ASN A 199 11.03 0.06 0.92
N VAL A 200 10.22 -0.60 0.08
CA VAL A 200 8.84 -1.00 0.43
C VAL A 200 8.83 -1.86 1.68
N LYS A 201 9.70 -2.87 1.76
CA LYS A 201 9.80 -3.76 2.93
C LYS A 201 10.21 -2.99 4.18
N ALA A 202 11.22 -2.14 4.08
CA ALA A 202 11.75 -1.36 5.20
C ALA A 202 10.70 -0.39 5.77
N PHE A 203 10.03 0.38 4.91
CA PHE A 203 8.92 1.24 5.31
C PHE A 203 7.79 0.43 5.97
N SER A 204 7.37 -0.65 5.30
CA SER A 204 6.24 -1.46 5.74
C SER A 204 6.47 -2.10 7.12
N MET A 205 7.66 -2.66 7.33
CA MET A 205 8.04 -3.24 8.61
C MET A 205 7.98 -2.21 9.74
N LYS A 206 8.47 -0.98 9.51
CA LYS A 206 8.44 0.08 10.52
C LYS A 206 7.03 0.53 10.87
N ILE A 207 6.15 0.66 9.87
CA ILE A 207 4.73 1.00 10.11
C ILE A 207 4.03 -0.08 10.95
N VAL A 208 4.26 -1.36 10.63
CA VAL A 208 3.70 -2.50 11.38
C VAL A 208 4.25 -2.55 12.81
N GLU A 209 5.55 -2.35 13.00
CA GLU A 209 6.18 -2.23 14.33
C GLU A 209 5.59 -1.06 15.14
N GLY A 210 5.17 0.00 14.46
CA GLY A 210 4.47 1.16 15.02
C GLY A 210 2.99 0.90 15.35
N GLY A 211 2.46 -0.29 15.06
CA GLY A 211 1.10 -0.69 15.41
C GLY A 211 0.02 -0.33 14.38
N TYR A 212 0.41 0.01 13.16
CA TYR A 212 -0.51 0.34 12.06
C TYR A 212 -0.50 -0.72 10.97
N ASP A 213 -1.66 -0.96 10.35
CA ASP A 213 -1.72 -1.71 9.10
C ASP A 213 -1.06 -0.90 7.98
N VAL A 214 -0.44 -1.60 7.03
CA VAL A 214 0.28 -1.00 5.89
C VAL A 214 -0.19 -1.59 4.57
N MET A 215 -0.15 -0.79 3.52
CA MET A 215 -0.42 -1.23 2.15
C MET A 215 0.53 -0.55 1.16
N LEU A 216 0.69 -1.14 -0.02
CA LEU A 216 1.46 -0.59 -1.13
C LEU A 216 0.52 0.13 -2.09
N TYR A 217 0.76 1.40 -2.39
CA TYR A 217 0.16 2.03 -3.56
C TYR A 217 1.10 1.87 -4.76
N SER A 218 0.56 1.41 -5.89
CA SER A 218 1.34 1.22 -7.11
C SER A 218 0.48 1.26 -8.36
N ASN A 219 1.12 1.44 -9.52
CA ASN A 219 0.48 1.33 -10.82
C ASN A 219 1.19 0.27 -11.68
N LEU A 220 0.61 -0.02 -12.86
CA LEU A 220 1.10 -1.08 -13.74
C LEU A 220 2.59 -0.96 -14.11
N MET A 221 3.11 0.27 -14.26
CA MET A 221 4.52 0.50 -14.58
C MET A 221 5.41 0.07 -13.41
N TRP A 222 5.03 0.44 -12.19
CA TRP A 222 5.76 0.06 -10.97
C TRP A 222 5.76 -1.45 -10.75
N GLU A 223 4.58 -2.07 -10.81
CA GLU A 223 4.43 -3.53 -10.65
C GLU A 223 5.19 -4.33 -11.71
N THR A 224 5.31 -3.81 -12.93
CA THR A 224 5.95 -4.51 -14.05
C THR A 224 7.47 -4.31 -14.07
N PHE A 225 7.95 -3.09 -13.78
CA PHE A 225 9.33 -2.70 -14.09
C PHE A 225 10.14 -2.25 -12.88
N LYS A 226 9.50 -1.82 -11.79
CA LYS A 226 10.20 -1.20 -10.66
C LYS A 226 10.10 -2.03 -9.37
N LEU A 227 9.22 -3.02 -9.30
CA LEU A 227 9.01 -3.82 -8.10
C LEU A 227 9.09 -5.31 -8.39
N ASN A 228 9.63 -6.08 -7.43
CA ASN A 228 9.46 -7.52 -7.40
C ASN A 228 8.21 -7.88 -6.58
N MET A 229 7.04 -7.88 -7.23
CA MET A 229 5.76 -8.15 -6.57
C MET A 229 5.69 -9.52 -5.90
N ARG A 230 6.48 -10.51 -6.37
CA ARG A 230 6.58 -11.81 -5.72
C ARG A 230 7.22 -11.74 -4.33
N GLU A 231 8.06 -10.75 -4.07
CA GLU A 231 8.64 -10.52 -2.73
C GLU A 231 7.75 -9.65 -1.85
N LEU A 232 6.69 -9.08 -2.40
CA LEU A 232 5.76 -8.16 -1.74
C LEU A 232 4.34 -8.76 -1.64
N TYR A 233 4.17 -10.05 -1.94
CA TYR A 233 2.86 -10.69 -2.09
C TYR A 233 1.99 -10.69 -0.82
N ASP A 234 2.61 -10.53 0.37
CA ASP A 234 1.89 -10.44 1.64
C ASP A 234 1.33 -9.02 1.93
N LEU A 235 1.72 -8.01 1.14
CA LEU A 235 1.22 -6.64 1.31
C LEU A 235 -0.08 -6.45 0.53
N PRO A 236 -1.14 -5.91 1.17
CA PRO A 236 -2.30 -5.41 0.44
C PRO A 236 -1.87 -4.34 -0.56
N VAL A 237 -2.44 -4.38 -1.77
CA VAL A 237 -2.15 -3.41 -2.83
C VAL A 237 -3.34 -2.47 -3.02
N TRP A 238 -3.04 -1.17 -3.07
CA TRP A 238 -3.89 -0.14 -3.65
C TRP A 238 -3.38 0.13 -5.07
N PHE A 239 -4.06 -0.45 -6.05
CA PHE A 239 -3.66 -0.39 -7.45
C PHE A 239 -4.26 0.86 -8.12
N SER A 240 -3.44 1.60 -8.88
CA SER A 240 -3.90 2.70 -9.72
C SER A 240 -3.86 2.33 -11.20
N GLY A 241 -4.98 2.56 -11.89
CA GLY A 241 -5.10 2.35 -13.33
C GLY A 241 -6.43 2.87 -13.89
N TYR A 242 -6.36 3.82 -14.82
CA TYR A 242 -7.53 4.54 -15.33
C TYR A 242 -8.09 3.87 -16.59
N ALA A 243 -8.85 2.80 -16.39
CA ALA A 243 -9.51 2.03 -17.45
C ALA A 243 -10.89 1.55 -17.00
N ASP A 244 -11.67 0.93 -17.90
CA ASP A 244 -12.98 0.37 -17.54
C ASP A 244 -12.88 -0.80 -16.55
N THR A 245 -11.73 -1.48 -16.51
CA THR A 245 -11.43 -2.60 -15.62
C THR A 245 -9.96 -2.57 -15.20
N PRO A 246 -9.59 -3.12 -14.02
CA PRO A 246 -8.21 -3.18 -13.56
C PRO A 246 -7.30 -3.87 -14.58
N GLN A 247 -6.10 -3.33 -14.81
CA GLN A 247 -5.13 -3.84 -15.78
C GLN A 247 -4.01 -4.66 -15.14
N THR A 248 -3.96 -4.73 -13.81
CA THR A 248 -2.97 -5.54 -13.09
C THR A 248 -3.31 -7.02 -13.13
N THR A 249 -2.26 -7.85 -13.20
CA THR A 249 -2.36 -9.28 -12.96
C THR A 249 -2.32 -9.64 -11.48
N TYR A 250 -1.85 -8.74 -10.62
CA TYR A 250 -1.65 -9.02 -9.20
C TYR A 250 -2.93 -8.76 -8.39
N ASP A 251 -3.12 -9.50 -7.30
CA ASP A 251 -4.22 -9.23 -6.39
C ASP A 251 -4.08 -7.83 -5.76
N PHE A 252 -5.22 -7.21 -5.49
CA PHE A 252 -5.28 -5.88 -4.90
C PHE A 252 -6.53 -5.74 -4.03
N SER A 253 -6.44 -4.89 -3.00
CA SER A 253 -7.54 -4.60 -2.08
C SER A 253 -8.37 -3.40 -2.51
N ILE A 254 -7.71 -2.39 -3.11
CA ILE A 254 -8.34 -1.14 -3.54
C ILE A 254 -7.89 -0.81 -4.96
N TRP A 255 -8.81 -0.34 -5.79
CA TRP A 255 -8.51 0.17 -7.12
C TRP A 255 -8.85 1.66 -7.23
N GLN A 256 -7.85 2.49 -7.53
CA GLN A 256 -8.03 3.86 -7.99
C GLN A 256 -8.34 3.83 -9.49
N TYR A 257 -9.59 4.07 -9.83
CA TYR A 257 -10.12 3.88 -11.19
C TYR A 257 -10.27 5.18 -11.99
N SER A 258 -10.10 6.34 -11.34
CA SER A 258 -10.19 7.66 -11.97
C SER A 258 -9.34 8.67 -11.23
N ASN A 259 -8.71 9.60 -11.96
CA ASN A 259 -8.05 10.79 -11.41
C ASN A 259 -8.71 12.12 -11.86
N THR A 260 -9.87 12.01 -12.51
CA THR A 260 -10.64 13.16 -12.99
C THR A 260 -12.08 13.14 -12.47
N GLY A 261 -12.29 12.51 -11.31
CA GLY A 261 -13.61 12.43 -10.69
C GLY A 261 -14.12 13.79 -10.24
N THR A 262 -15.44 13.90 -10.11
CA THR A 262 -16.11 15.04 -9.47
C THR A 262 -16.87 14.53 -8.26
N VAL A 263 -16.68 15.19 -7.12
CA VAL A 263 -17.25 14.80 -5.82
C VAL A 263 -17.92 16.01 -5.19
N ASP A 264 -19.18 15.87 -4.75
CA ASP A 264 -19.83 17.00 -4.07
C ASP A 264 -19.08 17.33 -2.77
N GLY A 265 -18.84 18.62 -2.56
CA GLY A 265 -18.02 19.13 -1.45
C GLY A 265 -16.54 19.31 -1.75
N ILE A 266 -16.04 18.93 -2.93
CA ILE A 266 -14.64 19.16 -3.34
C ILE A 266 -14.61 19.90 -4.68
N ASN A 267 -13.77 20.94 -4.77
CA ASN A 267 -13.57 21.66 -6.03
C ASN A 267 -12.42 21.05 -6.83
N GLY A 268 -12.64 20.85 -8.13
CA GLY A 268 -11.62 20.30 -9.04
C GLY A 268 -11.70 18.78 -9.15
N ASN A 269 -10.65 18.20 -9.74
CA ASN A 269 -10.56 16.77 -9.94
C ASN A 269 -10.27 16.05 -8.61
N VAL A 270 -10.88 14.88 -8.45
CA VAL A 270 -10.69 13.99 -7.30
C VAL A 270 -10.38 12.59 -7.77
N ASP A 271 -9.42 11.96 -7.12
CA ASP A 271 -9.08 10.57 -7.33
C ASP A 271 -10.15 9.67 -6.70
N LEU A 272 -10.68 8.73 -7.48
CA LEU A 272 -11.81 7.88 -7.09
C LEU A 272 -11.38 6.42 -6.94
N ASN A 273 -11.82 5.82 -5.85
CA ASN A 273 -11.40 4.51 -5.40
C ASN A 273 -12.59 3.57 -5.15
N ILE A 274 -12.37 2.28 -5.38
CA ILE A 274 -13.28 1.21 -4.98
C ILE A 274 -12.51 0.15 -4.19
N GLU A 275 -13.05 -0.22 -3.04
CA GLU A 275 -12.57 -1.35 -2.23
C GLU A 275 -13.55 -2.52 -2.40
N MET A 276 -13.04 -3.72 -2.72
CA MET A 276 -13.85 -4.94 -2.75
C MET A 276 -13.64 -5.74 -1.47
N ILE A 277 -14.73 -6.09 -0.80
CA ILE A 277 -14.73 -6.80 0.48
C ILE A 277 -15.30 -8.22 0.27
N PRO A 278 -14.46 -9.27 0.36
CA PRO A 278 -14.93 -10.65 0.29
C PRO A 278 -15.94 -10.98 1.41
N LYS A 279 -17.09 -11.55 1.06
CA LYS A 279 -18.14 -11.97 2.00
C LYS A 279 -17.88 -13.34 2.63
N LYS A 280 -17.04 -14.17 2.00
CA LYS A 280 -16.65 -15.51 2.46
C LYS A 280 -15.15 -15.67 2.28
N LYS A 281 -14.47 -16.12 3.34
CA LYS A 281 -13.15 -16.76 3.26
C LYS A 281 -13.35 -18.25 3.42
#